data_AF-A0A2E1IEP2-F1
#
_entry.id   AF-A0A2E1IEP2-F1
#
_cell.length_a   1.000
_cell.length_b   1.000
_cell.length_c   1.000
_cell.angle_alpha   90.00
_cell.angle_beta   90.00
_cell.angle_gamma   90.00
#
_symmetry.space_group_name_H-M   'P 1'
#
loop_
_entity.id
_entity.type
_entity.pdbx_description
1 polymer ?
#
loop_
_entity_poly.entity_id
_entity_poly.type
_entity_poly.pdbx_seq_one_letter_code
_entity_poly.pdbx_strand_id
1 'polypeptide(L)'
;MDQYKRALHVLNNAGWNPIEEDTMLVRVADEPGAIAHLAKRLRDSDLHIRSMRVVQHHGDWGAIAVSADPIEKARDLVKDELFSIAPAV
;
A
#
# COMPACT_ATOMS: atom_id res chain seq x y z
N MET A 1 10.51 -18.97 -8.42
CA MET A 1 11.47 -17.99 -8.98
C MET A 1 10.99 -16.61 -8.57
N ASP A 2 11.85 -15.79 -7.97
CA ASP A 2 11.49 -14.47 -7.46
C ASP A 2 11.25 -13.50 -8.63
N GLN A 3 9.98 -13.32 -9.01
CA GLN A 3 9.58 -12.47 -10.15
C GLN A 3 9.88 -10.99 -9.88
N TYR A 4 9.92 -10.58 -8.62
CA TYR A 4 10.25 -9.22 -8.22
C TYR A 4 11.69 -8.88 -8.60
N LYS A 5 12.66 -9.69 -8.16
CA LYS A 5 14.09 -9.51 -8.51
C LYS A 5 14.32 -9.58 -10.01
N ARG A 6 13.60 -10.48 -10.71
CA ARG A 6 13.69 -10.59 -12.17
C ARG A 6 13.18 -9.31 -12.86
N ALA A 7 12.06 -8.74 -12.41
CA ALA A 7 11.51 -7.53 -12.99
C ALA A 7 12.47 -6.33 -12.82
N LEU A 8 13.03 -6.15 -11.62
CA LEU A 8 14.02 -5.10 -11.36
C LEU A 8 15.25 -5.24 -12.26
N HIS A 9 15.76 -6.47 -12.43
CA HIS A 9 16.90 -6.71 -13.30
C HIS A 9 16.61 -6.33 -14.76
N VAL A 10 15.45 -6.72 -15.29
CA VAL A 10 15.05 -6.40 -16.67
C VAL A 10 14.86 -4.90 -16.87
N LEU A 11 14.22 -4.20 -15.92
CA LEU A 11 14.00 -2.76 -16.00
C LEU A 11 15.32 -1.98 -15.99
N ASN A 12 16.24 -2.33 -15.08
CA ASN A 12 17.56 -1.71 -15.02
C ASN A 12 18.36 -1.92 -16.31
N ASN A 13 18.40 -3.15 -16.84
CA ASN A 13 19.13 -3.46 -18.08
C ASN A 13 18.55 -2.73 -19.31
N ALA A 14 17.27 -2.38 -19.29
CA ALA A 14 16.62 -1.60 -20.32
C ALA A 14 16.85 -0.08 -20.17
N GLY A 15 17.66 0.36 -19.20
CA GLY A 15 18.01 1.77 -18.98
C GLY A 15 16.97 2.55 -18.16
N TRP A 16 15.99 1.88 -17.54
CA TRP A 16 15.05 2.51 -16.61
C TRP A 16 15.65 2.58 -15.21
N ASN A 17 15.18 3.56 -14.42
CA ASN A 17 15.49 3.67 -12.99
C ASN A 17 14.26 3.28 -12.16
N PRO A 18 14.03 1.99 -11.88
CA PRO A 18 12.88 1.55 -11.10
C PRO A 18 12.98 2.04 -9.65
N ILE A 19 11.86 2.53 -9.10
CA ILE A 19 11.74 2.90 -7.70
C ILE A 19 11.05 1.74 -6.98
N GLU A 20 11.71 1.23 -5.94
CA GLU A 20 11.17 0.21 -5.04
C GLU A 20 10.42 0.89 -3.90
N GLU A 21 9.25 0.37 -3.54
CA GLU A 21 8.44 0.94 -2.46
C GLU A 21 7.73 -0.17 -1.67
N ASP A 22 7.99 -0.24 -0.37
CA ASP A 22 7.24 -1.09 0.54
C ASP A 22 5.85 -0.50 0.77
N THR A 23 4.83 -1.34 0.56
CA THR A 23 3.43 -0.96 0.72
C THR A 23 2.69 -1.94 1.63
N MET A 24 1.67 -1.43 2.31
CA MET A 24 0.65 -2.22 3.02
C MET A 24 -0.67 -2.10 2.29
N LEU A 25 -1.45 -3.18 2.23
CA LEU A 25 -2.82 -3.12 1.75
C LEU A 25 -3.76 -2.86 2.92
N VAL A 26 -4.53 -1.79 2.83
CA VAL A 26 -5.50 -1.37 3.84
C VAL A 26 -6.90 -1.48 3.24
N ARG A 27 -7.79 -2.18 3.93
CA ARG A 27 -9.21 -2.22 3.60
C ARG A 27 -9.85 -0.91 4.06
N VAL A 28 -10.61 -0.28 3.17
CA VAL A 28 -11.43 0.91 3.47
C VAL A 28 -12.87 0.63 3.11
N ALA A 29 -13.81 1.25 3.83
CA ALA A 29 -15.22 1.24 3.45
C ALA A 29 -15.39 1.94 2.10
N ASP A 30 -16.34 1.47 1.29
CA ASP A 30 -16.70 2.13 0.04
C ASP A 30 -17.69 3.26 0.30
N GLU A 31 -17.17 4.37 0.84
CA GLU A 31 -17.97 5.56 1.13
C GLU A 31 -17.20 6.86 0.85
N PRO A 32 -17.90 7.97 0.56
CA PRO A 32 -17.27 9.26 0.35
C PRO A 32 -16.36 9.64 1.52
N GLY A 33 -15.10 9.90 1.23
CA GLY A 33 -14.12 10.34 2.23
C GLY A 33 -13.34 9.24 2.93
N ALA A 34 -13.63 7.95 2.71
CA ALA A 34 -12.92 6.86 3.37
C ALA A 34 -11.38 6.94 3.23
N ILE A 35 -10.88 7.20 2.01
CA ILE A 35 -9.44 7.39 1.74
C ILE A 35 -8.91 8.65 2.45
N ALA A 36 -9.70 9.72 2.49
CA ALA A 36 -9.31 10.95 3.18
C ALA A 36 -9.22 10.75 4.70
N HIS A 37 -10.11 9.96 5.29
CA HIS A 37 -10.06 9.58 6.70
C HIS A 37 -8.82 8.74 7.02
N LEU A 38 -8.46 7.79 6.15
CA LEU A 38 -7.22 7.02 6.27
C LEU A 38 -5.98 7.92 6.18
N ALA A 39 -5.90 8.79 5.17
CA ALA A 39 -4.79 9.73 5.01
C ALA A 39 -4.66 10.68 6.21
N LYS A 40 -5.79 11.15 6.74
CA LYS A 40 -5.84 11.96 7.96
C LYS A 40 -5.32 11.20 9.18
N ARG A 41 -5.74 9.95 9.41
CA ARG A 41 -5.25 9.12 10.53
C ARG A 41 -3.72 8.94 10.50
N LEU A 42 -3.17 8.66 9.31
CA LEU A 42 -1.71 8.53 9.11
C LEU A 42 -1.00 9.86 9.46
N ARG A 43 -1.48 10.97 8.89
CA ARG A 43 -0.92 12.31 9.16
C ARG A 43 -1.00 12.69 10.64
N ASP A 44 -2.15 12.49 11.27
CA ASP A 44 -2.40 12.85 12.67
C ASP A 44 -1.53 11.99 13.63
N SER A 45 -0.95 10.89 13.14
CA SER A 45 0.02 10.03 13.85
C SER A 45 1.49 10.34 13.50
N ASP A 46 1.74 11.45 12.81
CA ASP A 46 3.06 11.88 12.34
C ASP A 46 3.73 10.83 11.44
N LEU A 47 2.96 10.27 10.50
CA LEU A 47 3.45 9.36 9.46
C LEU A 47 3.46 10.06 8.11
N HIS A 48 4.61 10.03 7.44
CA HIS A 48 4.74 10.59 6.10
C HIS A 48 4.20 9.60 5.07
N ILE A 49 3.18 10.01 4.30
CA ILE A 49 2.60 9.20 3.22
C ILE A 49 3.43 9.43 1.95
N ARG A 50 4.04 8.38 1.42
CA ARG A 50 4.75 8.43 0.13
C ARG A 50 3.83 8.15 -1.05
N SER A 51 2.92 7.20 -0.90
CA SER A 51 1.96 6.84 -1.95
C SER A 51 0.67 6.24 -1.40
N MET A 52 -0.43 6.46 -2.12
CA MET A 52 -1.71 5.77 -1.93
C MET A 52 -2.29 5.40 -3.29
N ARG A 53 -2.66 4.14 -3.50
CA ARG A 53 -3.21 3.64 -4.76
C ARG A 53 -4.38 2.71 -4.51
N VAL A 54 -5.50 2.91 -5.19
CA VAL A 54 -6.61 1.96 -5.21
C VAL A 54 -6.18 0.71 -5.98
N VAL A 55 -6.22 -0.45 -5.34
CA VAL A 55 -5.85 -1.74 -5.95
C VAL A 55 -7.09 -2.55 -6.32
N GLN A 56 -8.10 -2.55 -5.45
CA GLN A 56 -9.36 -3.26 -5.68
C GLN A 56 -10.52 -2.45 -5.12
N HIS A 57 -11.68 -2.65 -5.71
CA HIS A 57 -12.95 -2.13 -5.23
C HIS A 57 -14.00 -3.23 -5.42
N HIS A 58 -14.66 -3.61 -4.33
CA HIS A 58 -15.60 -4.73 -4.28
C HIS A 58 -16.76 -4.40 -3.35
N GLY A 59 -17.94 -4.14 -3.93
CA GLY A 59 -19.17 -3.98 -3.18
C GLY A 59 -19.07 -2.84 -2.16
N ASP A 60 -19.02 -3.19 -0.88
CA ASP A 60 -19.02 -2.28 0.27
C ASP A 60 -17.61 -1.89 0.76
N TRP A 61 -16.54 -2.30 0.06
CA TRP A 61 -15.16 -1.97 0.46
C TRP A 61 -14.18 -1.83 -0.71
N GLY A 62 -13.04 -1.19 -0.45
CA GLY A 62 -11.88 -1.12 -1.35
C GLY A 62 -10.57 -1.49 -0.65
N ALA A 63 -9.58 -1.94 -1.42
CA ALA A 63 -8.21 -2.13 -0.95
C ALA A 63 -7.32 -1.02 -1.49
N ILE A 64 -6.62 -0.34 -0.58
CA ILE A 64 -5.68 0.73 -0.89
C ILE A 64 -4.27 0.23 -0.57
N ALA A 65 -3.37 0.24 -1.54
CA ALA A 65 -1.94 0.13 -1.29
C ALA A 65 -1.44 1.48 -0.76
N VAL A 66 -0.85 1.46 0.43
CA VAL A 66 -0.32 2.64 1.10
C VAL A 66 1.16 2.42 1.38
N SER A 67 2.02 3.35 0.96
CA SER A 67 3.38 3.45 1.49
C SER A 67 3.47 4.63 2.44
N ALA A 68 4.04 4.36 3.61
CA ALA A 68 4.27 5.35 4.64
C ALA A 68 5.61 5.13 5.33
N ASP A 69 6.08 6.17 6.01
CA ASP A 69 7.33 6.17 6.75
C ASP A 69 7.12 6.61 8.21
N PRO A 70 7.51 5.79 9.21
CA PRO A 70 7.96 4.39 9.11
C PRO A 70 6.81 3.41 8.80
N ILE A 71 7.05 2.45 7.90
CA ILE A 71 6.00 1.51 7.44
C ILE A 71 5.46 0.61 8.57
N GLU A 72 6.29 0.22 9.52
CA GLU A 72 5.86 -0.64 10.64
C GLU A 72 4.91 0.10 11.59
N LYS A 73 5.21 1.37 11.91
CA LYS A 73 4.31 2.21 12.71
C LYS A 73 2.99 2.46 11.98
N ALA A 74 3.03 2.57 10.65
CA ALA A 74 1.82 2.68 9.83
C ALA A 74 0.99 1.40 9.86
N ARG A 75 1.62 0.22 9.77
CA ARG A 75 0.96 -1.09 9.89
C ARG A 75 0.30 -1.26 11.25
N ASP A 76 0.99 -0.89 12.32
CA ASP A 76 0.43 -0.97 13.68
C ASP A 76 -0.82 -0.08 13.84
N LEU A 77 -0.82 1.10 13.22
CA LEU A 77 -1.95 2.04 13.27
C LEU A 77 -3.20 1.52 12.54
N VAL A 78 -3.03 0.66 11.53
CA VAL A 78 -4.12 0.13 10.70
C VAL A 78 -4.24 -1.39 10.78
N LYS A 79 -3.70 -2.00 11.84
CA LYS A 79 -3.56 -3.45 11.99
C LYS A 79 -4.88 -4.22 11.79
N ASP A 80 -5.99 -3.62 12.20
CA ASP A 80 -7.32 -4.23 12.16
C ASP A 80 -7.95 -4.12 10.75
N GLU A 81 -7.42 -3.22 9.92
CA GLU A 81 -7.81 -3.01 8.53
C GLU A 81 -6.81 -3.60 7.52
N LEU A 82 -5.71 -4.22 7.99
CA LEU A 82 -4.73 -4.84 7.10
C LEU A 82 -5.35 -5.96 6.29
N PHE A 83 -5.21 -5.87 4.97
CA PHE A 83 -5.65 -6.90 4.06
C PHE A 83 -4.62 -8.03 4.03
N SER A 84 -4.97 -9.19 4.59
CA SER A 84 -4.17 -10.40 4.44
C SER A 84 -4.37 -10.95 3.04
N ILE A 85 -3.40 -10.74 2.15
CA ILE A 85 -3.31 -11.52 0.92
C ILE A 85 -2.75 -12.89 1.32
N ALA A 86 -3.52 -13.96 1.15
CA ALA A 86 -2.90 -15.27 1.08
C ALA A 86 -1.87 -15.23 -0.06
N PRO A 87 -0.63 -15.73 0.14
CA PRO A 87 0.36 -15.71 -0.91
C PRO A 87 -0.23 -16.42 -2.13
N ALA A 88 -0.16 -15.76 -3.29
CA ALA A 88 -0.57 -16.38 -4.54
C ALA A 88 0.27 -17.65 -4.74
N VAL A 89 -0.42 -18.79 -4.77
CA VAL A 89 0.13 -20.15 -4.96
C VAL A 89 0.84 -20.25 -6.30
#